data_AF-A0A1I2FVR4-F1
#
_entry.id   AF-A0A1I2FVR4-F1
#
_cell.length_a   1.000
_cell.length_b   1.000
_cell.length_c   1.000
_cell.angle_alpha   90.00
_cell.angle_beta   90.00
_cell.angle_gamma   90.00
#
_symmetry.space_group_name_H-M   'P 1'
#
loop_
_entity.id
_entity.type
_entity.pdbx_description
1 polymer ?
#
loop_
_entity_poly.entity_id
_entity_poly.type
_entity_poly.pdbx_seq_one_letter_code
_entity_poly.pdbx_strand_id
1 'polypeptide(L)'
;MDGEEQPADVAISPDPPADLPVLLITLLKGVIYRDDDERLWGMLLNLQTRVRDYVTVLGLDLVLDEAEGYAFLKSRTESADNEATPKLPRLVARRPLSFPVSLLLALLRKKLAEFDASGSDTRLILTRDDIVELVRVFLPDSSNETA
;
A
#
# COMPACT_ATOMS: atom_id res chain seq x y z
N MET A 1 28.65 50.37 -8.27
CA MET A 1 27.49 50.04 -9.12
C MET A 1 27.55 48.55 -9.33
N ASP A 2 27.09 47.92 -8.28
CA ASP A 2 27.13 46.52 -7.95
C ASP A 2 26.07 45.83 -8.81
N GLY A 3 26.52 45.00 -9.74
CA GLY A 3 25.66 44.10 -10.48
C GLY A 3 25.53 42.82 -9.69
N GLU A 4 24.52 42.73 -8.82
CA GLU A 4 24.09 41.48 -8.21
C GLU A 4 23.66 40.51 -9.32
N GLU A 5 24.51 39.53 -9.62
CA GLU A 5 24.12 38.32 -10.36
C GLU A 5 23.17 37.52 -9.46
N GLN A 6 21.88 37.70 -9.70
CA GLN A 6 20.79 36.95 -9.09
C GLN A 6 20.89 35.48 -9.53
N PRO A 7 20.95 34.50 -8.62
CA PRO A 7 21.02 33.10 -9.02
C PRO A 7 19.70 32.72 -9.71
N ALA A 8 19.83 32.20 -10.92
CA ALA A 8 18.74 31.71 -11.73
C ALA A 8 17.87 30.73 -10.95
N ASP A 9 16.59 31.08 -10.84
CA ASP A 9 15.51 30.23 -10.40
C ASP A 9 15.56 28.91 -11.20
N VAL A 10 15.83 27.80 -10.50
CA VAL A 10 15.85 26.46 -11.10
C VAL A 10 14.40 26.11 -11.46
N ALA A 11 14.02 26.48 -12.68
CA ALA A 11 12.78 26.05 -13.28
C ALA A 11 12.76 24.52 -13.31
N ILE A 12 11.93 23.92 -12.45
CA ILE A 12 11.57 22.50 -12.48
C ILE A 12 11.01 22.24 -13.87
N SER A 13 11.80 21.56 -14.69
CA SER A 13 11.45 21.22 -16.07
C SER A 13 10.21 20.32 -16.09
N PRO A 14 9.35 20.41 -17.12
CA PRO A 14 8.15 19.60 -17.22
C PRO A 14 8.54 18.14 -17.41
N ASP A 15 8.22 17.35 -16.40
CA ASP A 15 7.99 15.89 -16.36
C ASP A 15 8.31 15.13 -17.67
N PRO A 16 9.38 14.31 -17.76
CA PRO A 16 9.63 13.51 -18.95
C PRO A 16 8.46 12.55 -19.19
N PRO A 17 8.09 12.30 -20.46
CA PRO A 17 6.91 11.48 -20.81
C PRO A 17 6.95 10.03 -20.30
N ALA A 18 8.08 9.58 -19.76
CA ALA A 18 8.30 8.23 -19.23
C ALA A 18 7.87 8.05 -17.76
N ASP A 19 7.66 9.13 -17.01
CA ASP A 19 7.47 9.06 -15.55
C ASP A 19 6.11 8.48 -15.15
N LEU A 20 5.04 8.87 -15.86
CA LEU A 20 3.70 8.31 -15.64
C LEU A 20 3.63 6.81 -15.95
N PRO A 21 4.11 6.29 -17.10
CA PRO A 21 4.17 4.86 -17.36
C PRO A 21 4.93 4.07 -16.29
N VAL A 22 6.07 4.60 -15.80
CA VAL A 22 6.87 3.95 -14.75
C VAL A 22 6.05 3.82 -13.47
N LEU A 23 5.41 4.91 -13.01
CA LEU A 23 4.54 4.88 -11.82
C LEU A 23 3.40 3.87 -11.95
N LEU A 24 2.71 3.88 -13.09
CA LEU A 24 1.58 2.98 -13.34
C LEU A 24 2.03 1.52 -13.32
N ILE A 25 3.14 1.18 -14.00
CA ILE A 25 3.65 -0.19 -14.02
C ILE A 25 4.05 -0.65 -12.61
N THR A 26 4.71 0.20 -11.83
CA THR A 26 5.12 -0.14 -10.46
C THR A 26 3.91 -0.37 -9.57
N LEU A 27 2.93 0.54 -9.60
CA LEU A 27 1.67 0.43 -8.85
C LEU A 27 0.81 -0.78 -9.25
N LEU A 28 0.84 -1.15 -10.53
CA LEU A 28 0.14 -2.34 -11.03
C LEU A 28 0.82 -3.64 -10.59
N LYS A 29 2.14 -3.61 -10.33
CA LYS A 29 2.90 -4.75 -9.84
C LYS A 29 2.86 -4.89 -8.31
N GLY A 30 2.62 -3.80 -7.58
CA GLY A 30 2.61 -3.86 -6.11
C GLY A 30 2.46 -2.50 -5.42
N VAL A 31 3.02 -2.43 -4.22
CA VAL A 31 3.00 -1.25 -3.34
C VAL A 31 4.27 -0.44 -3.60
N ILE A 32 4.15 0.89 -3.59
CA ILE A 32 5.30 1.81 -3.53
C ILE A 32 5.47 2.24 -2.09
N TYR A 33 6.68 2.11 -1.55
CA TYR A 33 7.08 2.63 -0.25
C TYR A 33 8.04 3.81 -0.42
N ARG A 34 7.82 4.88 0.34
CA ARG A 34 8.70 6.06 0.34
C ARG A 34 10.14 5.70 0.70
N ASP A 35 10.30 4.81 1.66
CA ASP A 35 11.61 4.42 2.19
C ASP A 35 12.44 3.59 1.19
N ASP A 36 11.80 2.96 0.20
CA ASP A 36 12.48 2.19 -0.85
C ASP A 36 13.02 3.09 -1.97
N ASP A 37 12.25 4.11 -2.38
CA ASP A 37 12.62 5.05 -3.44
C ASP A 37 11.93 6.40 -3.27
N GLU A 38 12.62 7.34 -2.62
CA GLU A 38 12.12 8.68 -2.34
C GLU A 38 11.91 9.52 -3.61
N ARG A 39 12.67 9.23 -4.68
CA ARG A 39 12.49 9.91 -5.97
C ARG A 39 11.20 9.47 -6.65
N LEU A 40 10.96 8.16 -6.69
CA LEU A 40 9.71 7.60 -7.22
C LEU A 40 8.50 8.07 -6.41
N TRP A 41 8.66 8.20 -5.09
CA TRP A 41 7.67 8.78 -4.21
C TRP A 41 7.36 10.24 -4.57
N GLY A 42 8.38 11.08 -4.72
CA GLY A 42 8.20 12.47 -5.16
C GLY A 42 7.52 12.58 -6.53
N MET A 43 7.89 11.71 -7.48
CA MET A 43 7.20 11.61 -8.78
C MET A 43 5.71 11.26 -8.61
N LEU A 44 5.38 10.31 -7.73
CA LEU A 44 4.00 9.93 -7.44
C LEU A 44 3.20 11.10 -6.88
N LEU A 45 3.77 11.86 -5.93
CA LEU A 45 3.10 13.03 -5.34
C LEU A 45 2.81 14.11 -6.39
N ASN A 46 3.74 14.33 -7.32
CA ASN A 46 3.60 15.30 -8.41
C ASN A 46 2.56 14.85 -9.45
N LEU A 47 2.47 13.54 -9.73
CA LEU A 47 1.63 12.98 -10.80
C LEU A 47 0.36 12.30 -10.32
N GLN A 48 0.03 12.39 -9.04
CA GLN A 48 -1.09 11.66 -8.42
C GLN A 48 -2.43 11.87 -9.15
N THR A 49 -2.72 13.09 -9.63
CA THR A 49 -3.96 13.39 -10.36
C THR A 49 -4.02 12.61 -11.68
N ARG A 50 -2.94 12.64 -12.46
CA ARG A 50 -2.84 11.91 -13.73
C ARG A 50 -2.90 10.40 -13.52
N VAL A 51 -2.28 9.90 -12.46
CA VAL A 51 -2.38 8.48 -12.07
C VAL A 51 -3.82 8.13 -11.75
N ARG A 52 -4.52 8.93 -10.92
CA ARG A 52 -5.93 8.72 -10.55
C ARG A 52 -6.85 8.70 -11.76
N ASP A 53 -6.66 9.61 -12.69
CA ASP A 53 -7.46 9.67 -13.93
C ASP A 53 -7.27 8.39 -14.77
N TYR A 54 -6.04 7.93 -14.91
CA TYR A 54 -5.73 6.72 -15.68
C TYR A 54 -6.25 5.45 -15.02
N VAL A 55 -6.06 5.27 -13.72
CA VAL A 55 -6.46 4.04 -13.04
C VAL A 55 -7.98 3.97 -12.82
N THR A 56 -8.67 5.11 -12.83
CA THR A 56 -10.15 5.17 -12.75
C THR A 56 -10.81 4.47 -13.93
N VAL A 57 -10.29 4.64 -15.15
CA VAL A 57 -10.86 3.95 -16.33
C VAL A 57 -10.62 2.43 -16.30
N LEU A 58 -9.66 1.97 -15.48
CA LEU A 58 -9.40 0.55 -15.23
C LEU A 58 -10.23 -0.01 -14.05
N GLY A 59 -11.12 0.79 -13.46
CA GLY A 59 -11.90 0.38 -12.29
C GLY A 59 -11.05 0.23 -11.02
N LEU A 60 -9.96 0.99 -10.90
CA LEU A 60 -9.07 0.99 -9.75
C LEU A 60 -9.07 2.36 -9.07
N ASP A 61 -8.78 2.39 -7.78
CA ASP A 61 -8.53 3.61 -7.02
C ASP A 61 -7.10 3.60 -6.47
N LEU A 62 -6.43 4.75 -6.58
CA LEU A 62 -5.17 4.99 -5.89
C LEU A 62 -5.42 5.24 -4.40
N VAL A 63 -4.85 4.37 -3.56
CA VAL A 63 -4.68 4.61 -2.13
C VAL A 63 -3.29 5.17 -1.92
N LEU A 64 -3.20 6.34 -1.31
CA LEU A 64 -1.96 7.04 -0.99
C LEU A 64 -2.07 7.48 0.47
N ASP A 65 -1.15 7.00 1.30
CA ASP A 65 -1.02 7.42 2.69
C ASP A 65 0.35 8.09 2.86
N GLU A 66 0.36 9.41 2.95
CA GLU A 66 1.58 10.21 3.03
C GLU A 66 2.24 10.16 4.41
N ALA A 67 1.44 9.98 5.46
CA ALA A 67 1.93 9.87 6.82
C ALA A 67 2.70 8.57 6.99
N GLU A 68 2.09 7.47 6.55
CA GLU A 68 2.69 6.14 6.60
C GLU A 68 3.68 5.86 5.45
N GLY A 69 3.68 6.70 4.40
CA GLY A 69 4.64 6.63 3.30
C GLY A 69 4.45 5.45 2.35
N TYR A 70 3.22 5.02 2.09
CA TYR A 70 2.93 3.96 1.12
C TYR A 70 1.80 4.31 0.15
N ALA A 71 1.82 3.69 -1.03
CA ALA A 71 0.79 3.83 -2.04
C ALA A 71 0.55 2.52 -2.81
N PHE A 72 -0.72 2.22 -3.12
CA PHE A 72 -1.10 1.03 -3.89
C PHE A 72 -2.44 1.22 -4.61
N LEU A 73 -2.74 0.31 -5.54
CA LEU A 73 -4.02 0.29 -6.25
C LEU A 73 -4.99 -0.71 -5.63
N LYS A 74 -6.22 -0.29 -5.38
CA LYS A 74 -7.33 -1.17 -4.98
C LYS A 74 -8.35 -1.24 -6.10
N SER A 75 -8.96 -2.41 -6.31
CA SER A 75 -10.16 -2.48 -7.17
C SER A 75 -11.28 -1.68 -6.55
N ARG A 76 -11.96 -0.86 -7.36
CA ARG A 76 -13.19 -0.20 -6.94
C ARG A 76 -14.22 -1.28 -6.62
N THR A 77 -14.89 -1.15 -5.49
CA THR A 77 -16.05 -1.99 -5.18
C THR A 77 -17.16 -1.59 -6.12
N GLU A 78 -17.61 -2.51 -6.99
CA GLU A 78 -18.81 -2.31 -7.79
C GLU A 78 -19.97 -2.05 -6.82
N SER A 79 -20.43 -0.81 -6.74
CA SER A 79 -21.70 -0.51 -6.09
C SER A 79 -22.78 -1.28 -6.84
N ALA A 80 -23.59 -2.04 -6.12
CA ALA A 80 -24.63 -2.93 -6.66
C ALA A 80 -25.70 -2.22 -7.52
N ASP A 81 -25.69 -0.89 -7.58
CA ASP A 81 -26.71 -0.07 -8.23
C ASP A 81 -26.48 0.28 -9.70
N ASN A 82 -25.36 -0.14 -10.32
CA ASN A 82 -25.06 0.25 -11.70
C ASN A 82 -25.01 -0.93 -12.68
N GLU A 83 -26.15 -1.61 -12.85
CA GLU A 83 -26.35 -2.69 -13.83
C GLU A 83 -26.06 -2.26 -15.29
N ALA A 84 -26.01 -0.96 -15.56
CA ALA A 84 -25.77 -0.39 -16.88
C ALA A 84 -24.29 -0.28 -17.29
N THR A 85 -23.34 -0.58 -16.40
CA THR A 85 -21.90 -0.50 -16.73
C THR A 85 -21.36 -1.90 -17.04
N PRO A 86 -20.67 -2.12 -18.18
CA PRO A 86 -20.04 -3.42 -18.45
C PRO A 86 -19.03 -3.73 -17.33
N LYS A 87 -19.22 -4.88 -16.65
CA LYS A 87 -18.34 -5.34 -15.58
C LYS A 87 -16.92 -5.52 -16.12
N LEU A 88 -16.01 -4.65 -15.68
CA LEU A 88 -14.60 -4.76 -16.05
C LEU A 88 -14.01 -6.03 -15.42
N PRO A 89 -13.17 -6.79 -16.15
CA PRO A 89 -12.44 -7.88 -15.54
C PRO A 89 -11.54 -7.34 -14.42
N ARG A 90 -11.52 -8.03 -13.28
CA ARG A 90 -10.76 -7.58 -12.12
C ARG A 90 -9.26 -7.78 -12.37
N LEU A 91 -8.52 -6.68 -12.45
CA LEU A 91 -7.07 -6.72 -12.66
C LEU A 91 -6.31 -7.28 -11.44
N VAL A 92 -6.79 -6.98 -10.24
CA VAL A 92 -6.24 -7.52 -8.99
C VAL A 92 -7.02 -8.77 -8.61
N ALA A 93 -6.43 -9.94 -8.88
CA ALA A 93 -7.01 -11.23 -8.51
C ALA A 93 -7.11 -11.36 -6.98
N ARG A 94 -8.32 -11.62 -6.47
CA ARG A 94 -8.52 -11.94 -5.05
C ARG A 94 -8.15 -13.40 -4.82
N ARG A 95 -6.99 -13.65 -4.23
CA ARG A 95 -6.62 -14.98 -3.74
C ARG A 95 -7.10 -15.11 -2.29
N PRO A 96 -7.91 -16.12 -1.94
CA PRO A 96 -8.24 -16.35 -0.55
C PRO A 96 -6.96 -16.66 0.22
N LEU A 97 -6.81 -16.04 1.40
CA LEU A 97 -5.72 -16.36 2.31
C LEU A 97 -6.05 -17.68 3.00
N SER A 98 -5.02 -18.49 3.26
CA SER A 98 -5.19 -19.71 4.05
C SER A 98 -5.61 -19.35 5.49
N PHE A 99 -6.22 -20.31 6.18
CA PHE A 99 -6.63 -20.10 7.58
C PHE A 99 -5.46 -19.63 8.47
N PRO A 100 -4.27 -20.27 8.46
CA PRO A 100 -3.15 -19.81 9.29
C PRO A 100 -2.69 -18.38 9.00
N VAL A 101 -2.70 -17.96 7.73
CA VAL A 101 -2.33 -16.60 7.34
C VAL A 101 -3.39 -15.59 7.79
N SER A 102 -4.66 -15.93 7.62
CA SER A 102 -5.77 -15.08 8.06
C SER A 102 -5.77 -14.91 9.58
N LEU A 103 -5.54 -16.00 10.31
CA LEU A 103 -5.39 -16.00 11.77
C LEU A 103 -4.22 -15.12 12.22
N LEU A 104 -3.04 -15.31 11.62
CA LEU A 104 -1.87 -14.48 11.91
C LEU A 104 -2.18 -12.99 11.72
N LEU A 105 -2.76 -12.60 10.58
CA LEU A 105 -3.12 -11.20 10.32
C LEU A 105 -4.14 -10.65 11.32
N ALA A 106 -5.13 -11.45 11.71
CA ALA A 106 -6.12 -11.06 12.71
C ALA A 106 -5.47 -10.82 14.10
N LEU A 107 -4.54 -11.69 14.50
CA LEU A 107 -3.81 -11.57 15.77
C LEU A 107 -2.87 -10.36 15.79
N LEU A 108 -2.15 -10.11 14.71
CA LEU A 108 -1.30 -8.91 14.59
C LEU A 108 -2.14 -7.64 14.65
N ARG A 109 -3.29 -7.60 13.97
CA ARG A 109 -4.21 -6.46 14.02
C ARG A 109 -4.77 -6.24 15.42
N LYS A 110 -5.12 -7.32 16.13
CA LYS A 110 -5.57 -7.25 17.52
C LYS A 110 -4.46 -6.68 18.43
N LYS A 111 -3.22 -7.15 18.29
CA LYS A 111 -2.08 -6.65 19.07
C LYS A 111 -1.79 -5.18 18.82
N LEU A 112 -1.89 -4.74 17.57
CA LEU A 112 -1.76 -3.33 17.23
C LEU A 112 -2.83 -2.48 17.93
N ALA A 113 -4.10 -2.89 17.85
CA ALA A 113 -5.19 -2.16 18.52
C ALA A 113 -5.07 -2.14 20.06
N GLU A 114 -4.63 -3.24 20.68
CA GLU A 114 -4.36 -3.29 22.13
C GLU A 114 -3.24 -2.32 22.53
N PHE A 115 -2.19 -2.24 21.71
CA PHE A 115 -1.07 -1.34 21.92
C PHE A 115 -1.48 0.12 21.77
N ASP A 116 -2.20 0.47 20.68
CA ASP A 116 -2.71 1.82 20.44
C ASP A 116 -3.60 2.32 21.59
N ALA A 117 -4.38 1.42 22.20
CA ALA A 117 -5.24 1.74 23.34
C ALA A 117 -4.45 1.98 24.65
N SER A 118 -3.25 1.40 24.79
CA SER A 118 -2.41 1.56 25.98
C SER A 118 -1.63 2.87 26.02
N GLY A 119 -1.38 3.49 24.86
CA GLY A 119 -0.89 4.87 24.70
C GLY A 119 0.49 5.19 25.29
N SER A 120 1.22 4.21 25.82
CA SER A 120 2.47 4.45 26.56
C SER A 120 3.74 4.39 25.71
N ASP A 121 3.72 3.65 24.60
CA ASP A 121 4.90 3.36 23.79
C ASP A 121 4.72 3.79 22.33
N THR A 122 5.83 4.12 21.65
CA THR A 122 5.83 4.63 20.26
C THR A 122 5.94 3.51 19.22
N ARG A 123 6.35 2.30 19.62
CA ARG A 123 6.57 1.17 18.71
C ARG A 123 6.15 -0.16 19.35
N LEU A 124 5.35 -0.92 18.60
CA LEU A 124 5.07 -2.32 18.92
C LEU A 124 6.16 -3.21 18.29
N ILE A 125 6.95 -3.88 19.13
CA ILE A 125 7.97 -4.85 18.69
C ILE A 125 7.51 -6.24 19.11
N LEU A 126 7.42 -7.16 18.15
CA LEU A 126 7.11 -8.57 18.37
C LEU A 126 8.24 -9.43 17.81
N THR A 127 8.75 -10.35 18.63
CA THR A 127 9.71 -11.35 18.16
C THR A 127 8.98 -12.47 17.40
N ARG A 128 9.74 -13.27 16.66
CA ARG A 128 9.18 -14.45 16.00
C ARG A 128 8.55 -15.43 17.00
N ASP A 129 9.16 -15.59 18.17
CA ASP A 129 8.67 -16.50 19.20
C ASP A 129 7.36 -15.99 19.81
N ASP A 130 7.22 -14.68 20.03
CA ASP A 130 5.95 -14.07 20.45
C ASP A 130 4.82 -14.36 19.46
N ILE A 131 5.12 -14.26 18.15
CA ILE A 131 4.15 -14.56 17.08
C ILE A 131 3.77 -16.04 17.09
N VAL A 132 4.73 -16.94 17.28
CA VAL A 132 4.47 -18.38 17.34
C VAL A 132 3.57 -18.71 18.53
N GLU A 133 3.84 -18.16 19.70
CA GLU A 133 3.01 -18.36 20.90
C GLU A 133 1.60 -17.78 20.71
N LEU A 134 1.47 -16.61 20.09
CA LEU A 134 0.16 -16.01 19.76
C LEU A 134 -0.69 -16.92 18.87
N VAL A 135 -0.09 -17.51 17.84
CA VAL A 135 -0.79 -18.35 16.86
C VAL A 135 -1.12 -19.73 17.43
N ARG A 136 -0.23 -20.32 18.24
CA ARG A 136 -0.38 -21.67 18.81
C ARG A 136 -1.68 -21.87 19.59
N VAL A 137 -2.17 -20.84 20.28
CA VAL A 137 -3.44 -20.88 21.04
C VAL A 137 -4.66 -21.22 20.16
N PHE A 138 -4.57 -20.96 18.86
CA PHE A 138 -5.68 -21.10 17.92
C PHE A 138 -5.45 -22.18 16.87
N LEU A 139 -4.27 -22.79 16.84
CA LEU A 139 -4.02 -23.97 16.04
C LEU A 139 -4.45 -25.20 16.85
N PRO A 140 -5.05 -26.21 16.21
CA PRO A 140 -5.22 -27.49 16.87
C PRO A 140 -3.84 -27.97 17.32
N ASP A 141 -3.75 -28.60 18.50
CA ASP A 141 -2.56 -29.35 18.87
C ASP A 141 -2.20 -30.21 17.67
N SER A 142 -1.03 -29.99 17.07
CA SER A 142 -0.52 -30.95 16.12
C SER A 142 -0.28 -32.20 16.96
N SER A 143 -1.25 -33.12 16.98
CA SER A 143 -1.00 -34.52 17.29
C SER A 143 0.02 -34.98 16.25
N ASN A 144 1.28 -34.76 16.60
CA ASN A 144 2.41 -35.47 16.06
C ASN A 144 2.37 -36.89 16.67
N GLU A 145 1.24 -37.56 16.50
CA GLU A 145 1.10 -38.99 16.75
C GLU A 145 1.36 -39.68 15.42
N THR A 146 2.62 -40.08 15.26
CA THR A 146 3.12 -41.25 14.53
C THR A 146 2.14 -41.96 13.60
N ALA A 147 2.45 -41.99 12.30
CA ALA A 147 2.19 -43.15 11.42
C ALA A 147 3.25 -43.21 10.32
#